data_AF-A0AAJ2U6V2-F1
#
_entry.id   AF-A0AAJ2U6V2-F1
#
_cell.length_a   1.000
_cell.length_b   1.000
_cell.length_c   1.000
_cell.angle_alpha   90.00
_cell.angle_beta   90.00
_cell.angle_gamma   90.00
#
_symmetry.space_group_name_H-M   'P 1'
#
loop_
_entity.id
_entity.type
_entity.pdbx_description
1 polymer ?
#
loop_
_entity_poly.entity_id
_entity_poly.type
_entity_poly.pdbx_seq_one_letter_code
_entity_poly.pdbx_strand_id
1 'polypeptide(L)' 'MSFLVLSDVAYAFPDDTPLFDGLDLAVGPGLTSLVGRNGAGKSTLLRLIAGERRPTHGSITVDGDPAGPPTVG' A
#
# COMPACT_ATOMS: atom_id res chain seq x y z
N MET A 1 11.06 -9.14 12.98
CA MET A 1 9.93 -9.87 12.37
C MET A 1 9.40 -8.95 11.29
N SER A 2 9.36 -9.41 10.04
CA SER A 2 8.81 -8.61 8.94
C SER A 2 7.29 -8.58 9.04
N PHE A 3 6.71 -7.40 8.88
CA PHE A 3 5.27 -7.18 8.95
C PHE A 3 4.89 -6.00 8.06
N LEU A 4 3.73 -6.09 7.41
CA LEU A 4 3.14 -5.03 6.61
C LEU A 4 1.90 -4.50 7.33
N VAL A 5 1.83 -3.18 7.51
CA VAL A 5 0.63 -2.51 8.06
C VAL A 5 0.21 -1.38 7.13
N LEU A 6 -1.07 -1.37 6.79
CA LEU A 6 -1.76 -0.25 6.20
C LEU A 6 -2.76 0.26 7.23
N SER A 7 -2.75 1.56 7.47
CA SER A 7 -3.68 2.23 8.38
C SER A 7 -4.37 3.37 7.66
N ASP A 8 -5.69 3.25 7.52
CA ASP A 8 -6.58 4.23 6.88
C ASP A 8 -6.09 4.68 5.49
N VAL A 9 -5.59 3.74 4.69
CA VAL A 9 -4.95 4.06 3.42
C VAL A 9 -6.00 4.45 2.38
N ALA A 10 -5.95 5.70 1.95
CA ALA A 10 -6.68 6.19 0.78
C ALA A 10 -5.75 6.44 -0.39
N TYR A 11 -6.26 6.25 -1.60
CA TYR A 11 -5.55 6.60 -2.82
C TYR A 11 -6.53 6.94 -3.94
N ALA A 12 -6.28 8.06 -4.61
CA ALA A 12 -6.91 8.45 -5.85
C ALA A 12 -5.87 8.55 -6.98
N PHE A 13 -6.29 8.30 -8.21
CA PHE A 13 -5.48 8.58 -9.38
C PHE A 13 -5.32 10.10 -9.60
N PRO A 14 -4.38 10.55 -10.45
CA PRO A 14 -4.18 11.98 -10.71
C PRO A 14 -5.38 12.71 -11.32
N ASP A 15 -6.37 11.99 -11.81
CA ASP A 15 -7.65 12.51 -12.32
C ASP A 15 -8.75 12.54 -11.24
N ASP A 16 -8.35 12.46 -9.97
CA ASP A 16 -9.22 12.39 -8.79
C ASP A 16 -10.13 11.14 -8.73
N THR A 17 -9.94 10.14 -9.59
CA THR A 17 -10.69 8.89 -9.50
C THR A 17 -10.28 8.12 -8.24
N PRO A 18 -11.18 7.91 -7.26
CA PRO A 18 -10.84 7.18 -6.04
C PRO A 18 -10.66 5.69 -6.34
N LEU A 19 -9.62 5.09 -5.75
CA LEU A 19 -9.35 3.65 -5.85
C LEU A 19 -9.44 2.95 -4.49
N PHE A 20 -8.89 3.57 -3.45
CA PHE A 20 -8.98 3.09 -2.07
C PHE A 20 -9.47 4.22 -1.18
N ASP A 21 -10.31 3.88 -0.21
CA ASP A 21 -10.92 4.80 0.74
C ASP A 21 -10.95 4.11 2.12
N GLY A 22 -9.95 4.39 2.95
CA GLY A 22 -9.80 3.81 4.29
C GLY A 22 -9.45 2.32 4.33
N LEU A 23 -8.40 1.90 3.62
CA LEU A 23 -7.93 0.51 3.67
C LEU A 23 -7.07 0.23 4.90
N ASP A 24 -7.55 -0.67 5.76
CA ASP A 24 -6.81 -1.24 6.88
C ASP A 24 -6.40 -2.69 6.58
N LEU A 25 -5.10 -2.99 6.77
CA LEU A 25 -4.57 -4.34 6.54
C LEU A 25 -3.33 -4.56 7.42
N ALA A 26 -3.26 -5.73 8.06
CA ALA A 26 -2.06 -6.19 8.73
C ALA A 26 -1.68 -7.59 8.22
N VAL A 27 -0.45 -7.74 7.74
CA VAL A 27 0.08 -9.01 7.24
C VAL A 27 1.33 -9.36 8.03
N GLY A 28 1.28 -10.50 8.70
CA GLY A 28 2.41 -11.09 9.41
C GLY A 28 3.35 -11.85 8.49
N PRO A 29 4.38 -12.50 9.05
CA PRO A 29 5.33 -13.29 8.27
C PRO A 29 4.63 -14.47 7.57
N GLY A 30 5.04 -14.72 6.32
CA GLY A 30 4.53 -15.82 5.51
C GLY A 30 4.27 -15.42 4.06
N LEU A 31 3.77 -16.38 3.27
CA LEU A 31 3.33 -16.13 1.90
C LEU A 31 1.87 -15.67 1.91
N THR A 32 1.61 -14.47 1.41
CA THR A 32 0.26 -13.91 1.28
C THR A 32 -0.05 -13.61 -0.17
N SER A 33 -1.22 -14.03 -0.65
CA SER A 33 -1.68 -13.78 -2.02
C SER A 33 -2.71 -12.66 -2.04
N LEU A 34 -2.50 -11.67 -2.91
CA LEU A 34 -3.48 -10.62 -3.18
C LEU A 34 -4.36 -11.00 -4.37
N VAL A 35 -5.64 -11.22 -4.12
CA VAL A 35 -6.63 -11.68 -5.12
C VAL A 35 -7.74 -10.65 -5.34
N GLY A 36 -8.31 -10.64 -6.54
CA GLY A 36 -9.37 -9.71 -6.92
C GLY A 36 -9.52 -9.58 -8.43
N ARG A 37 -10.62 -8.97 -8.89
CA ARG A 37 -10.92 -8.80 -10.32
C ARG A 37 -9.87 -7.94 -11.03
N ASN A 38 -9.79 -8.02 -12.36
CA ASN A 38 -9.02 -7.06 -13.14
C ASN A 38 -9.56 -5.66 -12.91
N GLY A 39 -8.67 -4.68 -12.71
CA GLY A 39 -9.04 -3.31 -12.35
C GLY A 39 -9.28 -3.07 -10.85
N ALA A 40 -9.29 -4.10 -9.99
CA ALA A 40 -9.52 -3.93 -8.54
C ALA A 40 -8.37 -3.25 -7.76
N GLY A 41 -7.39 -2.63 -8.44
CA GLY A 41 -6.32 -1.89 -7.78
C GLY A 41 -5.13 -2.70 -7.25
N LYS A 42 -5.09 -4.03 -7.42
CA LYS A 42 -4.01 -4.89 -6.89
C LYS A 42 -2.59 -4.40 -7.20
N SER A 43 -2.30 -4.10 -8.46
CA SER A 43 -0.98 -3.59 -8.86
C SER A 43 -0.70 -2.21 -8.26
N THR A 44 -1.72 -1.38 -8.07
CA THR A 44 -1.57 -0.09 -7.39
C THR A 44 -1.26 -0.29 -5.91
N LEU A 45 -1.94 -1.23 -5.24
CA LEU A 45 -1.67 -1.58 -3.85
C LEU A 45 -0.22 -2.04 -3.66
N LEU A 46 0.27 -2.91 -4.55
CA LEU A 46 1.67 -3.36 -4.49
C LEU A 46 2.67 -2.22 -4.70
N ARG A 47 2.37 -1.25 -5.58
CA ARG A 47 3.22 -0.05 -5.78
C ARG A 47 3.19 0.90 -4.58
N LEU A 48 2.05 1.02 -3.90
CA LEU A 48 1.94 1.76 -2.65
C LEU A 48 2.78 1.10 -1.55
N ILE A 49 2.68 -0.22 -1.41
CA ILE A 49 3.50 -1.00 -0.46
C ILE A 49 5.00 -0.87 -0.75
N ALA A 50 5.38 -0.87 -2.03
CA ALA A 50 6.77 -0.69 -2.45
C ALA A 50 7.30 0.75 -2.31
N GLY A 51 6.47 1.71 -1.90
CA GLY A 51 6.86 3.12 -1.80
C GLY A 51 6.99 3.87 -3.14
N GLU A 52 6.63 3.24 -4.26
CA GLU A 52 6.65 3.86 -5.60
C GLU A 52 5.53 4.90 -5.77
N ARG A 53 4.46 4.75 -5.01
CA ARG A 53 3.35 5.71 -4.93
C ARG A 53 3.12 6.06 -3.48
N ARG A 54 2.69 7.29 -3.23
CA ARG A 54 2.27 7.73 -1.90
C ARG A 54 0.75 7.63 -1.77
N PRO A 55 0.25 7.14 -0.64
CA PRO A 55 -1.17 7.24 -0.36
C PRO A 55 -1.57 8.72 -0.24
N THR A 56 -2.83 9.03 -0.58
CA THR A 56 -3.37 10.38 -0.41
C THR A 56 -3.75 10.65 1.05
N HIS A 57 -4.06 9.60 1.81
CA HIS A 57 -4.31 9.62 3.25
C HIS A 57 -3.83 8.34 3.92
N GLY A 58 -3.61 8.38 5.23
CA GLY A 58 -3.16 7.23 6.01
C GLY A 58 -1.67 6.93 5.86
N SER A 59 -1.27 5.71 6.26
CA SER A 59 0.13 5.30 6.30
C SER A 59 0.36 3.85 5.93
N ILE A 60 1.54 3.57 5.39
CA ILE A 60 2.02 2.21 5.08
C ILE A 60 3.36 2.00 5.78
N THR A 61 3.48 0.91 6.53
CA THR A 61 4.69 0.50 7.23
C THR A 61 5.11 -0.88 6.74
N VAL A 62 6.37 -1.00 6.33
CA VAL A 62 6.99 -2.25 5.90
C VAL A 62 8.19 -2.51 6.81
N ASP A 63 8.18 -3.63 7.52
CA ASP A 63 9.27 -4.03 8.41
C ASP A 63 9.61 -3.02 9.53
N GLY A 64 8.67 -2.13 9.84
CA GLY A 64 8.84 -1.04 10.80
C GLY A 64 9.37 0.26 10.20
N ASP A 65 9.76 0.28 8.92
CA ASP A 65 10.11 1.51 8.19
C ASP A 65 8.84 2.06 7.51
N PRO A 66 8.49 3.36 7.68
CA PRO A 66 7.49 3.98 6.81
C PRO A 66 7.91 3.78 5.35
N ALA A 67 6.98 3.34 4.50
CA ALA A 67 7.22 3.16 3.07
C ALA A 67 7.48 4.53 2.39
N GLY A 68 8.71 5.02 2.50
CA GLY A 68 9.24 6.16 1.77
C GLY A 68 9.91 5.71 0.48
N PRO A 69 10.19 6.63 -0.47
CA PRO A 69 10.96 6.29 -1.65
C PRO A 69 12.33 5.72 -1.23
N PRO A 70 12.91 4.79 -2.00
CA PRO A 70 14.22 4.24 -1.69
C PRO A 70 15.24 5.39 -1.60
N THR A 71 15.84 5.57 -0.43
CA THR A 71 16.94 6.53 -0.27
C THR A 71 18.15 5.91 -0.93
N VAL A 72 18.47 6.37 -2.14
CA VAL A 72 19.71 6.00 -2.84
C VAL A 72 20.87 6.60 -2.05
N GLY A 73 21.75 5.73 -1.53
CA GLY A 73 23.02 6.13 -0.91
C GLY A 73 24.04 6.60 -1.93
#